data_AF-A0A086WH49-F1
#
_entry.id   AF-A0A086WH49-F1
#
_cell.length_a   1.000
_cell.length_b   1.000
_cell.length_c   1.000
_cell.angle_alpha   90.00
_cell.angle_beta   90.00
_cell.angle_gamma   90.00
#
_symmetry.space_group_name_H-M   'P 1'
#
loop_
_entity.id
_entity.type
_entity.pdbx_description
1 polymer ?
#
loop_
_entity_poly.entity_id
_entity_poly.type
_entity_poly.pdbx_seq_one_letter_code
_entity_poly.pdbx_strand_id
1 'polypeptide(L)'
;MTSTSIAVVLALTLSGLAHAQEAAPGHLADLEANGVVFMDDINTPLLHHAATGAAYNPRVLARGDRHTNVPRPEARLRDRLGDRDEFVRQEAMPLWRSFLDGRIAALRQARAYLIPVKVRWMDYDFARARYPIALEMNKRASLNAGPTYHCAGTFDVGPRDSFRTACLHAVNEDQNDPFLRFFPVEDQVLARQLRHDRDKYLMFAVAEPAGKYRVLRGTEIRYMPLEIYAAAGYQPVRITQLVLATPEGEVIAVARKASMEPRADGPQAGPATRPAQSSGGAPVPAAPTAPTALTAPTAPTAPTAPPGWTLVGRDATSALYADPDSVRREGAVVMLRTLMDLGEQGGNGMKSAVSLYESDCGRRTTRLLRNKGFVGRFGKGGVFAEVQEPQPATTPVKGSIGESLFNYACNAGPAPR
;
A
#
# COMPACT_ATOMS: atom_id res chain seq x y z
N MET A 1 -42.94 -20.76 66.12
CA MET A 1 -41.60 -20.78 66.74
C MET A 1 -40.68 -21.59 65.83
N THR A 2 -39.46 -21.09 65.60
CA THR A 2 -38.31 -21.74 64.94
C THR A 2 -38.47 -22.05 63.43
N SER A 3 -37.48 -21.89 62.55
CA SER A 3 -36.17 -21.25 62.62
C SER A 3 -35.68 -21.03 61.18
N THR A 4 -34.87 -20.00 61.03
CA THR A 4 -34.07 -19.57 59.88
C THR A 4 -33.15 -20.68 59.33
N SER A 5 -32.94 -20.72 58.01
CA SER A 5 -31.67 -21.14 57.38
C SER A 5 -31.57 -20.58 55.96
N ILE A 6 -30.83 -19.48 55.85
CA ILE A 6 -30.38 -18.89 54.59
C ILE A 6 -29.06 -19.60 54.24
N ALA A 7 -29.07 -20.42 53.19
CA ALA A 7 -27.85 -20.97 52.61
C ALA A 7 -27.35 -20.02 51.51
N VAL A 8 -26.33 -19.23 51.84
CA VAL A 8 -25.57 -18.45 50.86
C VAL A 8 -24.62 -19.40 50.14
N VAL A 9 -24.94 -19.75 48.89
CA VAL A 9 -24.03 -20.46 47.99
C VAL A 9 -23.16 -19.41 47.31
N LEU A 10 -21.95 -19.24 47.83
CA LEU A 10 -20.90 -18.42 47.23
C LEU A 10 -20.25 -19.20 46.07
N ALA A 11 -20.80 -19.06 44.86
CA ALA A 11 -20.17 -19.58 43.65
C ALA A 11 -19.08 -18.58 43.19
N LEU A 12 -17.84 -18.83 43.61
CA LEU A 12 -16.65 -18.21 43.04
C LEU A 12 -16.47 -18.72 41.60
N THR A 13 -17.03 -17.99 40.64
CA THR A 13 -16.68 -18.16 39.22
C THR A 13 -15.28 -17.60 39.01
N LEU A 14 -14.28 -18.47 39.09
CA LEU A 14 -12.96 -18.25 38.48
C LEU A 14 -13.14 -18.21 36.96
N SER A 15 -13.57 -17.06 36.46
CA SER A 15 -13.51 -16.69 35.04
C SER A 15 -12.04 -16.46 34.68
N GLY A 16 -11.26 -17.53 34.64
CA GLY A 16 -9.96 -17.51 34.00
C GLY A 16 -10.18 -17.11 32.55
N LEU A 17 -9.69 -15.92 32.19
CA LEU A 17 -9.63 -15.39 30.82
C LEU A 17 -8.70 -16.27 29.97
N ALA A 18 -9.08 -17.53 29.75
CA ALA A 18 -8.62 -18.29 28.61
C ALA A 18 -9.22 -17.57 27.40
N HIS A 19 -8.44 -16.64 26.84
CA HIS A 19 -8.69 -16.14 25.51
C HIS A 19 -8.57 -17.38 24.63
N ALA A 20 -9.72 -18.01 24.35
CA ALA A 20 -9.80 -19.08 23.40
C ALA A 20 -9.21 -18.50 22.12
N GLN A 21 -7.98 -18.91 21.83
CA GLN A 21 -7.30 -18.62 20.60
C GLN A 21 -8.15 -19.36 19.57
N GLU A 22 -9.15 -18.66 19.03
CA GLU A 22 -10.04 -19.19 18.01
C GLU A 22 -9.14 -19.79 16.95
N ALA A 23 -9.19 -21.12 16.85
CA ALA A 23 -8.25 -21.88 16.05
C ALA A 23 -8.17 -21.23 14.68
N ALA A 24 -6.93 -21.03 14.19
CA ALA A 24 -6.78 -20.52 12.84
C ALA A 24 -7.60 -21.42 11.89
N PRO A 25 -8.33 -20.84 10.93
CA PRO A 25 -9.00 -21.64 9.92
C PRO A 25 -7.98 -22.58 9.30
N GLY A 26 -8.34 -23.85 9.09
CA GLY A 26 -7.42 -24.80 8.46
C GLY A 26 -7.22 -24.48 6.98
N HIS A 27 -8.25 -23.92 6.34
CA HIS A 27 -8.25 -23.64 4.91
C HIS A 27 -8.89 -22.28 4.59
N LEU A 28 -8.45 -21.61 3.53
CA LEU A 28 -9.04 -20.34 3.08
C LEU A 28 -10.52 -20.48 2.69
N ALA A 29 -10.95 -21.66 2.24
CA ALA A 29 -12.35 -21.95 1.94
C ALA A 29 -13.26 -21.86 3.18
N ASP A 30 -12.71 -22.14 4.37
CA ASP A 30 -13.47 -22.03 5.63
C ASP A 30 -13.77 -20.55 5.96
N LEU A 31 -12.94 -19.61 5.48
CA LEU A 31 -13.20 -18.18 5.66
C LEU A 31 -14.41 -17.73 4.84
N GLU A 32 -14.61 -18.25 3.62
CA GLU A 32 -15.81 -17.94 2.81
C GLU A 32 -17.09 -18.41 3.50
N ALA A 33 -17.08 -19.62 4.08
CA ALA A 33 -18.20 -20.14 4.86
C ALA A 33 -18.56 -19.25 6.08
N ASN A 34 -17.58 -18.50 6.59
CA ASN A 34 -17.74 -17.57 7.72
C ASN A 34 -18.09 -16.13 7.29
N GLY A 35 -18.43 -15.92 6.01
CA GLY A 35 -18.84 -14.62 5.48
C GLY A 35 -17.67 -13.70 5.13
N VAL A 36 -16.47 -14.24 4.91
CA VAL A 36 -15.32 -13.49 4.36
C VAL A 36 -15.26 -13.70 2.85
N VAL A 37 -15.46 -12.65 2.06
CA VAL A 37 -15.52 -12.79 0.60
C VAL A 37 -14.14 -12.54 -0.03
N PHE A 38 -13.68 -13.45 -0.89
CA PHE A 38 -12.44 -13.28 -1.64
C PHE A 38 -12.51 -12.14 -2.67
N MET A 39 -11.52 -11.24 -2.69
CA MET A 39 -11.49 -10.10 -3.59
C MET A 39 -10.58 -10.39 -4.79
N ASP A 40 -11.21 -10.65 -5.93
CA ASP A 40 -10.60 -10.93 -7.22
C ASP A 40 -11.10 -9.94 -8.29
N ASP A 41 -10.78 -10.18 -9.57
CA ASP A 41 -11.25 -9.30 -10.66
C ASP A 41 -12.75 -9.47 -11.00
N ILE A 42 -13.50 -10.33 -10.29
CA ILE A 42 -14.96 -10.44 -10.41
C ILE A 42 -15.64 -9.74 -9.24
N ASN A 43 -15.26 -10.08 -8.01
CA ASN A 43 -15.90 -9.57 -6.81
C ASN A 43 -15.58 -8.09 -6.58
N THR A 44 -14.38 -7.63 -6.97
CA THR A 44 -14.00 -6.22 -6.78
C THR A 44 -14.86 -5.26 -7.62
N PRO A 45 -15.05 -5.45 -8.94
CA PRO A 45 -16.00 -4.64 -9.72
C PRO A 45 -17.45 -4.73 -9.21
N LEU A 46 -17.86 -5.91 -8.71
CA LEU A 46 -19.21 -6.14 -8.18
C LEU A 46 -19.50 -5.37 -6.89
N LEU A 47 -18.49 -4.90 -6.15
CA LEU A 47 -18.67 -4.08 -4.95
C LEU A 47 -19.59 -2.89 -5.20
N HIS A 48 -19.43 -2.20 -6.33
CA HIS A 48 -20.25 -1.05 -6.66
C HIS A 48 -21.74 -1.42 -6.70
N HIS A 49 -22.06 -2.51 -7.41
CA HIS A 49 -23.43 -2.99 -7.60
C HIS A 49 -24.01 -3.57 -6.31
N ALA A 50 -23.18 -4.28 -5.53
CA ALA A 50 -23.55 -4.77 -4.21
C ALA A 50 -23.90 -3.62 -3.27
N ALA A 51 -23.06 -2.58 -3.22
CA ALA A 51 -23.20 -1.45 -2.30
C ALA A 51 -24.28 -0.43 -2.70
N THR A 52 -24.54 -0.25 -4.01
CA THR A 52 -25.48 0.79 -4.50
C THR A 52 -26.80 0.25 -5.01
N GLY A 53 -26.89 -1.05 -5.30
CA GLY A 53 -28.03 -1.64 -5.98
C GLY A 53 -28.11 -1.29 -7.47
N ALA A 54 -27.11 -0.61 -8.04
CA ALA A 54 -27.06 -0.30 -9.45
C ALA A 54 -27.02 -1.58 -10.31
N ALA A 55 -27.70 -1.55 -11.45
CA ALA A 55 -27.64 -2.63 -12.43
C ALA A 55 -26.20 -2.83 -12.93
N TYR A 56 -25.84 -4.08 -13.23
CA TYR A 56 -24.52 -4.44 -13.77
C TYR A 56 -24.62 -5.01 -15.18
N ASN A 57 -23.52 -4.91 -15.93
CA ASN A 57 -23.41 -5.47 -17.26
C ASN A 57 -22.62 -6.79 -17.21
N PRO A 58 -23.27 -7.97 -17.30
CA PRO A 58 -22.59 -9.26 -17.18
C PRO A 58 -21.53 -9.49 -18.27
N ARG A 59 -21.68 -8.85 -19.44
CA ARG A 59 -20.70 -8.94 -20.55
C ARG A 59 -19.40 -8.23 -20.22
N VAL A 60 -19.45 -7.11 -19.51
CA VAL A 60 -18.24 -6.35 -19.11
C VAL A 60 -17.43 -7.18 -18.13
N LEU A 61 -18.09 -7.77 -17.14
CA LEU A 61 -17.44 -8.62 -16.14
C LEU A 61 -16.88 -9.92 -16.72
N ALA A 62 -17.51 -10.47 -17.76
CA ALA A 62 -16.99 -11.63 -18.49
C ALA A 62 -15.70 -11.33 -19.28
N ARG A 63 -15.49 -10.06 -19.69
CA ARG A 63 -14.29 -9.60 -20.41
C ARG A 63 -13.11 -9.26 -19.51
N GLY A 64 -13.29 -9.35 -18.19
CA GLY A 64 -12.22 -9.14 -17.22
C GLY A 64 -11.04 -10.08 -17.44
N ASP A 65 -9.97 -9.84 -16.67
CA ASP A 65 -8.72 -10.59 -16.78
C ASP A 65 -8.96 -12.11 -16.69
N ARG A 66 -8.49 -12.85 -17.72
CA ARG A 66 -8.64 -14.31 -17.81
C ARG A 66 -7.87 -15.03 -16.69
N HIS A 67 -6.93 -14.35 -16.04
CA HIS A 67 -6.10 -14.88 -14.95
C HIS A 67 -6.80 -14.94 -13.58
N THR A 68 -8.10 -14.67 -13.49
CA THR A 68 -8.84 -14.78 -12.23
C THR A 68 -9.03 -16.22 -11.76
N ASN A 69 -9.01 -16.39 -10.43
CA ASN A 69 -9.39 -17.62 -9.71
C ASN A 69 -10.91 -17.85 -9.75
N VAL A 70 -11.47 -17.95 -10.94
CA VAL A 70 -12.85 -18.36 -11.14
C VAL A 70 -12.92 -19.89 -10.97
N PRO A 71 -13.87 -20.44 -10.20
CA PRO A 71 -13.98 -21.89 -10.10
C PRO A 71 -14.19 -22.50 -11.50
N ARG A 72 -13.68 -23.73 -11.70
CA ARG A 72 -13.57 -24.34 -13.03
C ARG A 72 -14.89 -24.36 -13.83
N PRO A 73 -16.07 -24.64 -13.24
CA PRO A 73 -17.34 -24.59 -13.97
C PRO A 73 -17.63 -23.20 -14.56
N GLU A 74 -17.43 -22.15 -13.77
CA GLU A 74 -17.69 -20.77 -14.14
C GLU A 74 -16.62 -20.21 -15.08
N ALA A 75 -15.38 -20.70 -14.98
CA ALA A 75 -14.33 -20.40 -15.96
C ALA A 75 -14.75 -20.86 -17.37
N ARG A 76 -15.35 -22.05 -17.49
CA ARG A 76 -15.89 -22.54 -18.77
C ARG A 76 -17.06 -21.70 -19.26
N LEU A 77 -17.95 -21.26 -18.36
CA LEU A 77 -19.05 -20.34 -18.74
C LEU A 77 -18.50 -19.03 -19.30
N ARG A 78 -17.47 -18.47 -18.66
CA ARG A 78 -16.80 -17.26 -19.14
C ARG A 78 -16.16 -17.47 -20.51
N ASP A 79 -15.51 -18.60 -20.75
CA ASP A 79 -14.93 -18.91 -22.06
C ASP A 79 -16.01 -18.99 -23.15
N ARG A 80 -17.16 -19.62 -22.84
CA ARG A 80 -18.34 -19.66 -23.73
C ARG A 80 -18.92 -18.28 -24.03
N LEU A 81 -18.84 -17.33 -23.08
CA LEU A 81 -19.25 -15.94 -23.33
C LEU A 81 -18.31 -15.20 -24.30
N GLY A 82 -17.07 -15.66 -24.41
CA GLY A 82 -16.10 -15.17 -25.40
C GLY A 82 -16.16 -15.88 -26.75
N ASP A 83 -17.02 -16.90 -26.91
CA ASP A 83 -17.18 -17.64 -28.17
C ASP A 83 -17.68 -16.70 -29.29
N ARG A 84 -17.37 -17.02 -30.55
CA ARG A 84 -17.85 -16.27 -31.71
C ARG A 84 -19.32 -16.57 -32.03
N ASP A 85 -19.79 -17.77 -31.69
CA ASP A 85 -21.18 -18.20 -31.88
C ASP A 85 -22.12 -17.49 -30.90
N GLU A 86 -23.10 -16.74 -31.44
CA GLU A 86 -24.09 -16.03 -30.61
C GLU A 86 -24.99 -16.99 -29.83
N PHE A 87 -25.29 -18.19 -30.34
CA PHE A 87 -26.12 -19.16 -29.61
C PHE A 87 -25.41 -19.67 -28.37
N VAL A 88 -24.11 -19.98 -28.48
CA VAL A 88 -23.28 -20.38 -27.33
C VAL A 88 -23.22 -19.29 -26.28
N ARG A 89 -23.07 -18.02 -26.70
CA ARG A 89 -23.08 -16.87 -25.79
C ARG A 89 -24.44 -16.69 -25.11
N GLN A 90 -25.54 -16.80 -25.85
CA GLN A 90 -26.91 -16.65 -25.34
C GLN A 90 -27.26 -17.77 -24.33
N GLU A 91 -26.79 -19.00 -24.56
CA GLU A 91 -26.97 -20.11 -23.63
C GLU A 91 -26.16 -19.93 -22.33
N ALA A 92 -24.93 -19.43 -22.43
CA ALA A 92 -24.07 -19.21 -21.27
C ALA A 92 -24.48 -18.00 -20.40
N MET A 93 -25.14 -16.99 -21.00
CA MET A 93 -25.45 -15.73 -20.33
C MET A 93 -26.33 -15.85 -19.08
N PRO A 94 -27.45 -16.62 -19.08
CA PRO A 94 -28.28 -16.78 -17.89
C PRO A 94 -27.52 -17.44 -16.73
N LEU A 95 -26.70 -18.45 -17.03
CA LEU A 95 -25.89 -19.16 -16.03
C LEU A 95 -24.84 -18.23 -15.41
N TRP A 96 -24.18 -17.44 -16.25
CA TRP A 96 -23.23 -16.44 -15.78
C TRP A 96 -23.89 -15.34 -14.94
N ARG A 97 -25.07 -14.85 -15.36
CA ARG A 97 -25.84 -13.89 -14.57
C ARG A 97 -26.22 -14.46 -13.20
N SER A 98 -26.68 -15.71 -13.15
CA SER A 98 -27.01 -16.36 -11.87
C SER A 98 -25.80 -16.47 -10.94
N PHE A 99 -24.62 -16.80 -11.49
CA PHE A 99 -23.37 -16.79 -10.72
C PHE A 99 -23.05 -15.39 -10.17
N LEU A 100 -23.10 -14.35 -11.01
CA LEU A 100 -22.82 -12.98 -10.59
C LEU A 100 -23.82 -12.47 -9.54
N ASP A 101 -25.10 -12.82 -9.66
CA ASP A 101 -26.13 -12.50 -8.66
C ASP A 101 -25.82 -13.16 -7.30
N GLY A 102 -25.37 -14.41 -7.32
CA GLY A 102 -24.89 -15.11 -6.12
C GLY A 102 -23.70 -14.40 -5.47
N ARG A 103 -22.73 -13.92 -6.26
CA ARG A 103 -21.59 -13.14 -5.74
C ARG A 103 -22.01 -11.78 -5.19
N ILE A 104 -22.95 -11.08 -5.83
CA ILE A 104 -23.52 -9.83 -5.30
C ILE A 104 -24.21 -10.07 -3.96
N ALA A 105 -24.97 -11.16 -3.83
CA ALA A 105 -25.62 -11.51 -2.56
C ALA A 105 -24.57 -11.79 -1.46
N ALA A 106 -23.53 -12.55 -1.78
CA ALA A 106 -22.41 -12.80 -0.85
C ALA A 106 -21.72 -11.50 -0.42
N LEU A 107 -21.43 -10.58 -1.35
CA LEU A 107 -20.82 -9.29 -1.06
C LEU A 107 -21.68 -8.39 -0.16
N ARG A 108 -23.02 -8.44 -0.31
CA ARG A 108 -23.95 -7.71 0.57
C ARG A 108 -23.98 -8.26 1.99
N GLN A 109 -23.70 -9.54 2.16
CA GLN A 109 -23.68 -10.23 3.45
C GLN A 109 -22.26 -10.36 4.03
N ALA A 110 -21.24 -9.90 3.30
CA ALA A 110 -19.84 -10.03 3.68
C ALA A 110 -19.57 -9.30 5.00
N ARG A 111 -18.97 -10.02 5.96
CA ARG A 111 -18.45 -9.45 7.21
C ARG A 111 -17.07 -8.85 7.01
N ALA A 112 -16.28 -9.47 6.14
CA ALA A 112 -14.96 -9.02 5.77
C ALA A 112 -14.62 -9.43 4.33
N TYR A 113 -13.50 -8.90 3.85
CA TYR A 113 -12.94 -9.15 2.54
C TYR A 113 -11.57 -9.82 2.69
N LEU A 114 -11.30 -10.86 1.90
CA LEU A 114 -9.99 -11.50 1.81
C LEU A 114 -9.26 -10.96 0.57
N ILE A 115 -8.27 -10.10 0.77
CA ILE A 115 -7.61 -9.34 -0.29
C ILE A 115 -6.21 -9.91 -0.53
N PRO A 116 -5.87 -10.37 -1.74
CA PRO A 116 -4.49 -10.78 -2.02
C PRO A 116 -3.56 -9.55 -1.99
N VAL A 117 -2.45 -9.69 -1.26
CA VAL A 117 -1.44 -8.65 -1.10
C VAL A 117 -0.07 -9.18 -1.50
N LYS A 118 0.76 -8.33 -2.10
CA LYS A 118 2.17 -8.63 -2.30
C LYS A 118 2.94 -8.25 -1.03
N VAL A 119 3.94 -9.04 -0.70
CA VAL A 119 4.76 -8.81 0.50
C VAL A 119 6.22 -8.87 0.14
N ARG A 120 6.95 -7.83 0.51
CA ARG A 120 8.40 -7.85 0.52
C ARG A 120 8.89 -8.22 1.91
N TRP A 121 9.48 -9.41 2.01
CA TRP A 121 10.04 -9.94 3.25
C TRP A 121 11.46 -9.43 3.49
N MET A 122 11.78 -9.03 4.72
CA MET A 122 13.15 -8.74 5.16
C MET A 122 13.72 -9.91 5.97
N ASP A 123 14.94 -9.77 6.48
CA ASP A 123 15.55 -10.78 7.34
C ASP A 123 14.77 -10.96 8.64
N TYR A 124 14.64 -12.22 9.07
CA TYR A 124 13.90 -12.58 10.27
C TYR A 124 14.57 -12.03 11.54
N ASP A 125 13.79 -11.33 12.37
CA ASP A 125 14.23 -10.81 13.68
C ASP A 125 14.04 -11.91 14.74
N PHE A 126 15.07 -12.74 14.94
CA PHE A 126 15.05 -13.84 15.91
C PHE A 126 14.77 -13.38 17.34
N ALA A 127 15.21 -12.17 17.72
CA ALA A 127 14.99 -11.64 19.06
C ALA A 127 13.52 -11.32 19.33
N ARG A 128 12.74 -11.08 18.26
CA ARG A 128 11.32 -10.70 18.35
C ARG A 128 10.38 -11.67 17.65
N ALA A 129 10.88 -12.83 17.23
CA ALA A 129 10.15 -13.90 16.55
C ALA A 129 9.24 -13.41 15.40
N ARG A 130 9.75 -12.55 14.52
CA ARG A 130 8.94 -11.92 13.47
C ARG A 130 9.74 -11.56 12.21
N TYR A 131 9.03 -11.53 11.08
CA TYR A 131 9.54 -10.93 9.85
C TYR A 131 9.17 -9.45 9.79
N PRO A 132 10.13 -8.53 9.59
CA PRO A 132 9.80 -7.23 9.03
C PRO A 132 9.29 -7.42 7.59
N ILE A 133 8.17 -6.79 7.28
CA ILE A 133 7.52 -6.86 5.99
C ILE A 133 7.23 -5.46 5.45
N ALA A 134 7.16 -5.34 4.14
CA ALA A 134 6.52 -4.22 3.47
C ALA A 134 5.36 -4.78 2.63
N LEU A 135 4.15 -4.39 2.97
CA LEU A 135 2.96 -4.74 2.22
C LEU A 135 2.85 -3.87 0.98
N GLU A 136 2.44 -4.49 -0.12
CA GLU A 136 2.09 -3.82 -1.36
C GLU A 136 0.69 -4.33 -1.75
N MET A 137 -0.33 -3.53 -1.47
CA MET A 137 -1.65 -3.77 -2.07
C MET A 137 -1.52 -3.60 -3.59
N ASN A 138 -2.12 -4.50 -4.37
CA ASN A 138 -1.93 -4.57 -5.83
C ASN A 138 -2.17 -3.20 -6.49
N LYS A 139 -1.06 -2.54 -6.86
CA LYS A 139 -1.04 -1.31 -7.65
C LYS A 139 -1.40 -1.64 -9.09
N ARG A 140 -2.69 -1.53 -9.42
CA ARG A 140 -3.10 -1.37 -10.83
C ARG A 140 -3.45 0.07 -11.21
N ALA A 141 -3.44 0.98 -10.24
CA ALA A 141 -3.53 2.43 -10.43
C ALA A 141 -2.11 3.03 -10.56
N SER A 142 -1.93 3.94 -11.52
CA SER A 142 -0.72 4.69 -11.89
C SER A 142 0.23 5.06 -10.73
N LEU A 143 1.51 5.25 -11.10
CA LEU A 143 2.69 5.57 -10.28
C LEU A 143 2.53 6.72 -9.25
N ASN A 144 1.45 7.51 -9.32
CA ASN A 144 1.19 8.62 -8.41
C ASN A 144 0.10 8.35 -7.36
N ALA A 145 -0.65 7.24 -7.48
CA ALA A 145 -1.52 6.80 -6.39
C ALA A 145 -0.63 6.20 -5.29
N GLY A 146 -0.76 6.70 -4.06
CA GLY A 146 -0.08 6.12 -2.90
C GLY A 146 -0.37 4.61 -2.76
N PRO A 147 0.39 3.88 -1.93
CA PRO A 147 0.34 2.42 -1.83
C PRO A 147 -0.98 1.80 -1.31
N THR A 148 -2.05 2.58 -1.16
CA THR A 148 -3.21 2.23 -0.31
C THR A 148 -4.40 1.57 -1.02
N TYR A 149 -4.26 1.24 -2.30
CA TYR A 149 -5.38 0.73 -3.10
C TYR A 149 -5.14 -0.68 -3.64
N HIS A 150 -6.13 -1.55 -3.43
CA HIS A 150 -6.31 -2.76 -4.24
C HIS A 150 -7.38 -2.48 -5.30
N CYS A 151 -6.98 -2.26 -6.54
CA CYS A 151 -7.89 -2.03 -7.65
C CYS A 151 -7.92 -3.25 -8.57
N ALA A 152 -9.10 -3.83 -8.76
CA ALA A 152 -9.27 -5.02 -9.59
C ALA A 152 -10.52 -4.87 -10.47
N GLY A 153 -10.33 -5.09 -11.77
CA GLY A 153 -11.34 -5.03 -12.81
C GLY A 153 -12.03 -3.68 -13.04
N THR A 154 -12.90 -3.66 -14.05
CA THR A 154 -13.74 -2.51 -14.37
C THR A 154 -15.22 -2.85 -14.25
N PHE A 155 -16.04 -1.88 -13.85
CA PHE A 155 -17.49 -1.95 -13.84
C PHE A 155 -18.08 -0.87 -14.73
N ASP A 156 -19.26 -1.14 -15.27
CA ASP A 156 -20.03 -0.18 -16.06
C ASP A 156 -20.97 0.61 -15.15
N VAL A 157 -21.13 1.90 -15.41
CA VAL A 157 -22.06 2.79 -14.69
C VAL A 157 -23.16 3.37 -15.57
N GLY A 158 -23.27 2.98 -16.84
CA GLY A 158 -24.34 3.51 -17.67
C GLY A 158 -24.24 3.25 -19.17
N PRO A 159 -25.17 3.83 -19.95
CA PRO A 159 -25.40 3.48 -21.35
C PRO A 159 -24.31 3.96 -22.35
N ARG A 160 -23.14 4.43 -21.89
CA ARG A 160 -22.11 5.05 -22.74
C ARG A 160 -20.74 4.37 -22.68
N ASP A 161 -20.68 3.07 -22.36
CA ASP A 161 -19.44 2.31 -22.26
C ASP A 161 -18.38 3.02 -21.38
N SER A 162 -18.83 3.75 -20.35
CA SER A 162 -17.93 4.45 -19.44
C SER A 162 -17.47 3.49 -18.35
N PHE A 163 -16.31 2.88 -18.55
CA PHE A 163 -15.72 1.98 -17.58
C PHE A 163 -15.21 2.73 -16.35
N ARG A 164 -15.52 2.19 -15.17
CA ARG A 164 -15.00 2.64 -13.88
C ARG A 164 -14.20 1.53 -13.24
N THR A 165 -13.24 1.88 -12.39
CA THR A 165 -12.46 0.89 -11.63
C THR A 165 -12.95 0.87 -10.19
N ALA A 166 -13.18 -0.32 -9.65
CA ALA A 166 -13.49 -0.50 -8.24
C ALA A 166 -12.19 -0.75 -7.48
N CYS A 167 -12.02 -0.09 -6.34
CA CYS A 167 -10.85 -0.23 -5.49
C CYS A 167 -11.24 -0.43 -4.03
N LEU A 168 -10.40 -1.12 -3.27
CA LEU A 168 -10.43 -1.15 -1.81
C LEU A 168 -9.36 -0.19 -1.31
N HIS A 169 -9.71 0.69 -0.37
CA HIS A 169 -8.77 1.67 0.20
C HIS A 169 -8.56 1.37 1.68
N ALA A 170 -7.35 0.94 2.06
CA ALA A 170 -7.03 0.63 3.44
C ALA A 170 -6.89 1.93 4.25
N VAL A 171 -7.86 2.19 5.15
CA VAL A 171 -7.90 3.43 5.94
C VAL A 171 -6.88 3.46 7.08
N ASN A 172 -6.30 2.31 7.42
CA ASN A 172 -5.27 2.17 8.45
C ASN A 172 -3.91 1.76 7.87
N GLU A 173 -3.74 1.86 6.56
CA GLU A 173 -2.42 1.74 5.92
C GLU A 173 -1.69 3.08 5.94
N ASP A 174 -1.66 3.71 7.12
CA ASP A 174 -0.64 4.70 7.39
C ASP A 174 0.67 3.93 7.60
N GLN A 175 1.76 4.37 6.97
CA GLN A 175 3.08 3.70 7.05
C GLN A 175 3.61 3.50 8.48
N ASN A 176 2.92 4.07 9.47
CA ASN A 176 3.23 3.98 10.88
C ASN A 176 2.48 2.87 11.63
N ASP A 177 1.50 2.18 11.05
CA ASP A 177 0.83 1.05 11.73
C ASP A 177 1.81 -0.12 11.92
N PRO A 178 2.25 -0.45 13.15
CA PRO A 178 3.21 -1.52 13.38
C PRO A 178 2.71 -2.88 12.88
N PHE A 179 1.39 -3.08 12.88
CA PHE A 179 0.76 -4.32 12.42
C PHE A 179 1.06 -4.63 10.95
N LEU A 180 1.19 -3.61 10.12
CA LEU A 180 1.46 -3.75 8.68
C LEU A 180 2.96 -3.81 8.36
N ARG A 181 3.82 -3.68 9.37
CA ARG A 181 5.28 -3.69 9.24
C ARG A 181 5.93 -4.99 9.67
N PHE A 182 5.21 -5.84 10.38
CA PHE A 182 5.74 -7.09 10.90
C PHE A 182 4.74 -8.24 10.72
N PHE A 183 5.27 -9.44 10.45
CA PHE A 183 4.50 -10.68 10.44
C PHE A 183 5.10 -11.65 11.49
N PRO A 184 4.42 -11.92 12.61
CA PRO A 184 4.90 -12.80 13.66
C PRO A 184 4.91 -14.25 13.18
N VAL A 185 6.01 -14.94 13.48
CA VAL A 185 6.17 -16.37 13.20
C VAL A 185 6.92 -16.95 14.40
N GLU A 186 6.18 -17.47 15.37
CA GLU A 186 6.75 -17.97 16.63
C GLU A 186 7.48 -19.31 16.45
N ASP A 187 6.99 -20.14 15.53
CA ASP A 187 7.64 -21.41 15.19
C ASP A 187 8.93 -21.17 14.40
N GLN A 188 10.06 -21.49 15.02
CA GLN A 188 11.39 -21.36 14.41
C GLN A 188 11.61 -22.31 13.22
N VAL A 189 10.94 -23.45 13.18
CA VAL A 189 10.98 -24.38 12.05
C VAL A 189 10.29 -23.73 10.85
N LEU A 190 9.07 -23.23 11.05
CA LEU A 190 8.33 -22.49 10.03
C LEU A 190 9.10 -21.24 9.58
N ALA A 191 9.67 -20.46 10.50
CA ALA A 191 10.49 -19.30 10.13
C ALA A 191 11.68 -19.70 9.23
N ARG A 192 12.41 -20.77 9.56
CA ARG A 192 13.48 -21.25 8.68
C ARG A 192 12.95 -21.67 7.31
N GLN A 193 11.80 -22.34 7.25
CA GLN A 193 11.17 -22.72 5.98
C GLN A 193 10.77 -21.49 5.15
N LEU A 194 10.09 -20.52 5.74
CA LEU A 194 9.70 -19.26 5.07
C LEU A 194 10.91 -18.50 4.54
N ARG A 195 12.05 -18.52 5.25
CA ARG A 195 13.27 -17.88 4.75
C ARG A 195 13.71 -18.42 3.39
N HIS A 196 13.52 -19.71 3.13
CA HIS A 196 13.92 -20.36 1.88
C HIS A 196 12.80 -20.38 0.83
N ASP A 197 11.55 -20.48 1.28
CA ASP A 197 10.40 -20.79 0.42
C ASP A 197 9.35 -19.67 0.36
N ARG A 198 9.63 -18.47 0.86
CA ARG A 198 8.64 -17.35 0.94
C ARG A 198 7.87 -17.07 -0.35
N ASP A 199 8.48 -17.25 -1.52
CA ASP A 199 7.83 -16.97 -2.81
C ASP A 199 6.81 -18.05 -3.23
N LYS A 200 6.78 -19.18 -2.51
CA LYS A 200 5.79 -20.27 -2.70
C LYS A 200 4.50 -20.01 -1.93
N TYR A 201 4.48 -19.07 -0.99
CA TYR A 201 3.32 -18.77 -0.16
C TYR A 201 2.56 -17.56 -0.68
N LEU A 202 1.26 -17.54 -0.41
CA LEU A 202 0.37 -16.44 -0.71
C LEU A 202 0.06 -15.68 0.57
N MET A 203 0.09 -14.35 0.51
CA MET A 203 -0.37 -13.50 1.61
C MET A 203 -1.70 -12.85 1.26
N PHE A 204 -2.59 -12.84 2.23
CA PHE A 204 -3.87 -12.16 2.16
C PHE A 204 -4.03 -11.20 3.34
N ALA A 205 -4.70 -10.09 3.10
CA ALA A 205 -5.21 -9.20 4.12
C ALA A 205 -6.70 -9.49 4.34
N VAL A 206 -7.11 -9.74 5.58
CA VAL A 206 -8.52 -9.72 5.96
C VAL A 206 -8.88 -8.30 6.34
N ALA A 207 -9.85 -7.73 5.64
CA ALA A 207 -10.23 -6.33 5.81
C ALA A 207 -11.74 -6.16 5.99
N GLU A 208 -12.15 -5.38 6.98
CA GLU A 208 -13.55 -5.09 7.27
C GLU A 208 -14.00 -3.80 6.58
N PRO A 209 -15.26 -3.68 6.14
CA PRO A 209 -15.79 -2.42 5.63
C PRO A 209 -15.67 -1.30 6.67
N ALA A 210 -15.02 -0.19 6.32
CA ALA A 210 -14.79 0.95 7.23
C ALA A 210 -15.64 2.18 6.89
N GLY A 211 -16.64 2.04 6.01
CA GLY A 211 -17.51 3.13 5.59
C GLY A 211 -18.29 2.80 4.32
N LYS A 212 -18.99 3.81 3.79
CA LYS A 212 -19.77 3.67 2.55
C LYS A 212 -18.85 3.65 1.33
N TYR A 213 -19.25 2.89 0.31
CA TYR A 213 -18.67 2.97 -1.03
C TYR A 213 -18.76 4.40 -1.58
N ARG A 214 -17.65 4.93 -2.10
CA ARG A 214 -17.57 6.29 -2.62
C ARG A 214 -17.23 6.26 -4.09
N VAL A 215 -17.94 7.06 -4.87
CA VAL A 215 -17.67 7.23 -6.30
C VAL A 215 -17.02 8.59 -6.47
N LEU A 216 -15.75 8.62 -6.87
CA LEU A 216 -15.08 9.87 -7.15
C LEU A 216 -15.49 10.39 -8.53
N ARG A 217 -15.97 11.63 -8.58
CA ARG A 217 -16.22 12.34 -9.84
C ARG A 217 -14.97 13.14 -10.20
N GLY A 218 -14.52 13.05 -11.44
CA GLY A 218 -13.41 13.88 -11.96
C GLY A 218 -12.01 13.52 -11.45
N THR A 219 -11.82 12.34 -10.82
CA THR A 219 -10.46 11.82 -10.59
C THR A 219 -10.14 10.81 -11.65
N GLU A 220 -9.06 11.07 -12.38
CA GLU A 220 -8.53 10.19 -13.39
C GLU A 220 -7.55 9.22 -12.73
N ILE A 221 -7.96 7.96 -12.57
CA ILE A 221 -7.00 6.91 -12.26
C ILE A 221 -6.50 6.35 -13.58
N ARG A 222 -5.22 6.61 -13.90
CA ARG A 222 -4.56 5.97 -15.05
C ARG A 222 -4.31 4.50 -14.73
N TYR A 223 -4.93 3.62 -15.50
CA TYR A 223 -4.64 2.19 -15.54
C TYR A 223 -3.68 1.92 -16.71
N MET A 224 -2.70 1.02 -16.55
CA MET A 224 -1.72 0.68 -17.61
C MET A 224 -2.36 0.20 -18.92
N PRO A 225 -1.56 -0.04 -19.98
CA PRO A 225 -1.07 0.95 -20.95
C PRO A 225 -2.18 1.55 -21.85
N LEU A 226 -3.43 1.11 -21.66
CA LEU A 226 -4.58 1.72 -22.32
C LEU A 226 -4.97 2.94 -21.49
N GLU A 227 -4.84 4.14 -22.06
CA GLU A 227 -5.29 5.41 -21.46
C GLU A 227 -6.82 5.44 -21.29
N ILE A 228 -7.36 4.56 -20.44
CA ILE A 228 -8.77 4.56 -20.09
C ILE A 228 -8.88 5.39 -18.82
N TYR A 229 -9.29 6.64 -19.01
CA TYR A 229 -9.61 7.60 -17.96
C TYR A 229 -10.88 7.15 -17.23
N ALA A 230 -10.74 6.20 -16.32
CA ALA A 230 -11.85 5.66 -15.55
C ALA A 230 -11.98 6.40 -14.21
N ALA A 231 -13.14 7.03 -13.99
CA ALA A 231 -13.52 7.45 -12.65
C ALA A 231 -13.49 6.24 -11.71
N ALA A 232 -12.87 6.37 -10.54
CA ALA A 232 -12.78 5.26 -9.59
C ALA A 232 -13.86 5.32 -8.53
N GLY A 233 -14.43 4.16 -8.21
CA GLY A 233 -15.16 3.98 -6.96
C GLY A 233 -14.29 3.23 -5.96
N TYR A 234 -14.32 3.63 -4.70
CA TYR A 234 -13.58 2.95 -3.65
C TYR A 234 -14.45 2.57 -2.45
N GLN A 235 -14.21 1.38 -1.94
CA GLN A 235 -14.71 0.89 -0.67
C GLN A 235 -13.62 1.13 0.39
N PRO A 236 -13.82 2.02 1.38
CA PRO A 236 -12.89 2.12 2.50
C PRO A 236 -12.95 0.83 3.32
N VAL A 237 -11.79 0.29 3.66
CA VAL A 237 -11.64 -0.94 4.45
C VAL A 237 -10.59 -0.78 5.54
N ARG A 238 -10.73 -1.54 6.62
CA ARG A 238 -9.76 -1.60 7.72
C ARG A 238 -9.15 -2.98 7.75
N ILE A 239 -7.83 -3.09 7.58
CA ILE A 239 -7.13 -4.37 7.66
C ILE A 239 -7.05 -4.79 9.13
N THR A 240 -7.57 -5.99 9.44
CA THR A 240 -7.63 -6.54 10.79
C THR A 240 -6.73 -7.75 10.97
N GLN A 241 -6.45 -8.49 9.89
CA GLN A 241 -5.60 -9.69 9.91
C GLN A 241 -4.74 -9.80 8.65
N LEU A 242 -3.60 -10.47 8.77
CA LEU A 242 -2.78 -10.97 7.67
C LEU A 242 -2.77 -12.50 7.74
N VAL A 243 -2.98 -13.16 6.60
CA VAL A 243 -3.09 -14.61 6.50
C VAL A 243 -2.06 -15.09 5.49
N LEU A 244 -1.19 -16.00 5.93
CA LEU A 244 -0.24 -16.69 5.09
C LEU A 244 -0.78 -18.08 4.78
N ALA A 245 -0.85 -18.41 3.49
CA ALA A 245 -1.38 -19.70 3.04
C ALA A 245 -0.54 -20.31 1.91
N THR A 246 -0.71 -21.60 1.69
CA THR A 246 -0.14 -22.30 0.53
C THR A 246 -0.92 -21.97 -0.75
N PRO A 247 -0.39 -22.29 -1.94
CA PRO A 247 -1.13 -22.17 -3.20
C PRO A 247 -2.43 -22.99 -3.24
N GLU A 248 -2.48 -24.09 -2.48
CA GLU A 248 -3.66 -24.95 -2.34
C GLU A 248 -4.72 -24.34 -1.43
N GLY A 249 -4.36 -23.33 -0.63
CA GLY A 249 -5.27 -22.62 0.28
C GLY A 249 -5.19 -23.09 1.74
N GLU A 250 -4.22 -23.94 2.10
CA GLU A 250 -3.97 -24.30 3.50
C GLU A 250 -3.39 -23.10 4.24
N VAL A 251 -4.00 -22.75 5.38
CA VAL A 251 -3.56 -21.60 6.18
C VAL A 251 -2.43 -22.02 7.10
N ILE A 252 -1.28 -21.37 6.95
CA ILE A 252 -0.05 -21.69 7.67
C ILE A 252 0.12 -20.79 8.89
N ALA A 253 -0.22 -19.52 8.77
CA ALA A 253 -0.10 -18.55 9.85
C ALA A 253 -1.10 -17.42 9.72
N VAL A 254 -1.58 -16.91 10.86
CA VAL A 254 -2.47 -15.76 10.93
C VAL A 254 -1.92 -14.75 11.93
N ALA A 255 -1.73 -13.52 11.46
CA ALA A 255 -1.35 -12.40 12.30
C ALA A 255 -2.56 -11.49 12.50
N ARG A 256 -2.98 -11.29 13.75
CA ARG A 256 -4.13 -10.43 14.10
C ARG A 256 -3.63 -9.10 14.66
N LYS A 257 -4.31 -8.00 14.36
CA LYS A 257 -3.91 -6.68 14.87
C LYS A 257 -3.89 -6.61 16.40
N ALA A 258 -4.90 -7.19 17.05
CA ALA A 258 -5.01 -7.22 18.52
C ALA A 258 -3.85 -7.96 19.22
N SER A 259 -3.16 -8.88 18.55
CA SER A 259 -2.03 -9.60 19.15
C SER A 259 -0.71 -8.85 19.04
N MET A 260 -0.66 -7.71 18.34
CA MET A 260 0.57 -6.93 18.13
C MET A 260 0.67 -5.67 19.00
N GLU A 261 -0.41 -5.28 19.67
CA GLU A 261 -0.35 -4.17 20.61
C GLU A 261 0.58 -4.55 21.77
N PRO A 262 1.56 -3.70 22.12
CA PRO A 262 2.44 -3.98 23.25
C PRO A 262 1.60 -4.22 24.48
N ARG A 263 1.72 -5.40 25.10
CA ARG A 263 1.15 -5.63 26.43
C ARG A 263 1.70 -4.54 27.36
N ALA A 264 0.84 -3.59 27.75
CA ALA A 264 1.21 -2.49 28.62
C ALA A 264 1.79 -2.97 29.97
N ASP A 265 1.53 -4.23 30.33
CA ASP A 265 1.82 -4.78 31.67
C ASP A 265 2.91 -5.88 31.68
N GLY A 266 3.68 -6.04 30.60
CA GLY A 266 4.82 -6.96 30.61
C GLY A 266 5.98 -6.39 31.44
N PRO A 267 6.56 -7.14 32.40
CA PRO A 267 7.71 -6.66 33.17
C PRO A 267 8.82 -6.32 32.18
N GLN A 268 9.22 -5.05 32.14
CA GLN A 268 10.40 -4.62 31.40
C GLN A 268 11.53 -5.55 31.81
N ALA A 269 12.07 -6.30 30.84
CA ALA A 269 13.28 -7.07 31.05
C ALA A 269 14.32 -6.12 31.62
N GLY A 270 14.59 -6.25 32.92
CA GLY A 270 15.46 -5.35 33.66
C GLY A 270 16.81 -5.27 32.96
N PRO A 271 17.48 -4.11 33.01
CA PRO A 271 18.79 -3.96 32.41
C PRO A 271 19.71 -5.07 32.93
N ALA A 272 20.30 -5.83 32.00
CA ALA A 272 21.29 -6.84 32.31
C ALA A 272 22.35 -6.23 33.24
N THR A 273 22.31 -6.66 34.49
CA THR A 273 23.15 -6.12 35.55
C THR A 273 24.58 -6.56 35.25
N ARG A 274 25.37 -5.64 34.69
CA ARG A 274 26.82 -5.76 34.62
C ARG A 274 27.34 -5.68 36.06
N PRO A 275 28.19 -6.60 36.55
CA PRO A 275 28.77 -6.45 37.88
C PRO A 275 29.70 -5.23 37.87
N ALA A 276 29.32 -4.21 38.63
CA ALA A 276 30.13 -3.01 38.84
C ALA A 276 31.19 -3.28 39.91
N GLN A 277 32.45 -3.06 39.53
CA GLN A 277 33.57 -2.88 40.45
C GLN A 277 33.34 -1.63 41.30
N SER A 278 33.61 -1.78 42.60
CA SER A 278 33.61 -0.71 43.58
C SER A 278 34.80 0.22 43.40
N SER A 279 34.55 1.52 43.34
CA SER A 279 35.52 2.53 43.75
C SER A 279 34.78 3.64 44.48
N GLY A 280 35.04 3.74 45.79
CA GLY A 280 34.52 4.80 46.64
C GLY A 280 35.16 6.15 46.32
N GLY A 281 34.37 7.21 46.47
CA GLY A 281 34.78 8.60 46.39
C GLY A 281 33.75 9.48 47.09
N ALA A 282 34.23 10.31 48.01
CA ALA A 282 33.52 11.08 49.03
C ALA A 282 32.51 12.14 48.50
N PRO A 283 31.59 12.64 49.35
CA PRO A 283 30.55 13.61 48.95
C PRO A 283 31.10 15.04 48.86
N VAL A 284 30.72 15.75 47.79
CA VAL A 284 30.97 17.19 47.58
C VAL A 284 29.65 17.95 47.82
N PRO A 285 29.67 19.11 48.52
CA PRO A 285 28.45 19.83 48.89
C PRO A 285 27.80 20.56 47.71
N ALA A 286 26.47 20.67 47.81
CA ALA A 286 25.57 21.25 46.81
C ALA A 286 25.81 22.75 46.57
N ALA A 287 25.91 23.13 45.29
CA ALA A 287 25.88 24.50 44.81
C ALA A 287 24.47 24.87 44.30
N PRO A 288 24.06 26.15 44.37
CA PRO A 288 22.70 26.59 44.05
C PRO A 288 22.40 26.54 42.54
N THR A 289 21.22 26.03 42.23
CA THR A 289 20.65 25.85 40.90
C THR A 289 20.35 27.21 40.24
N ALA A 290 21.02 27.51 39.12
CA ALA A 290 20.68 28.63 38.25
C ALA A 290 19.42 28.30 37.39
N PRO A 291 18.63 29.30 36.99
CA PRO A 291 17.41 29.09 36.21
C PRO A 291 17.73 28.60 34.79
N THR A 292 17.20 27.42 34.45
CA THR A 292 17.26 26.83 33.12
C THR A 292 16.47 27.68 32.14
N ALA A 293 17.17 28.44 31.29
CA ALA A 293 16.56 29.17 30.19
C ALA A 293 15.98 28.17 29.15
N LEU A 294 14.67 28.29 28.87
CA LEU A 294 14.01 27.58 27.79
C LEU A 294 14.67 27.93 26.45
N THR A 295 15.49 27.02 25.94
CA THR A 295 16.04 27.12 24.60
C THR A 295 14.92 26.79 23.62
N ALA A 296 14.50 27.78 22.83
CA ALA A 296 13.52 27.55 21.76
C ALA A 296 14.05 26.44 20.83
N PRO A 297 13.20 25.47 20.41
CA PRO A 297 13.62 24.40 19.54
C PRO A 297 14.17 25.00 18.25
N THR A 298 15.45 24.74 18.00
CA THR A 298 16.14 25.18 16.79
C THR A 298 15.41 24.56 15.59
N ALA A 299 14.86 25.40 14.71
CA ALA A 299 14.23 24.92 13.49
C ALA A 299 15.22 23.99 12.76
N PRO A 300 14.79 22.80 12.32
CA PRO A 300 15.68 21.85 11.65
C PRO A 300 16.37 22.54 10.48
N THR A 301 17.70 22.57 10.53
CA THR A 301 18.51 23.19 9.47
C THR A 301 18.17 22.51 8.16
N ALA A 302 17.64 23.28 7.21
CA ALA A 302 17.29 22.75 5.90
C ALA A 302 18.54 22.11 5.27
N PRO A 303 18.41 20.92 4.66
CA PRO A 303 19.56 20.26 4.08
C PRO A 303 20.20 21.15 3.01
N THR A 304 21.50 21.38 3.14
CA THR A 304 22.28 22.20 2.22
C THR A 304 22.37 21.50 0.86
N ALA A 305 22.18 22.26 -0.22
CA ALA A 305 22.35 21.75 -1.57
C ALA A 305 23.77 21.17 -1.77
N PRO A 306 23.94 20.06 -2.50
CA PRO A 306 25.28 19.59 -2.84
C PRO A 306 26.01 20.64 -3.70
N PRO A 307 27.34 20.77 -3.57
CA PRO A 307 28.12 21.66 -4.42
C PRO A 307 27.84 21.41 -5.92
N GLY A 308 27.70 22.48 -6.70
CA GLY A 308 27.37 22.42 -8.13
C GLY A 308 25.89 22.30 -8.46
N TRP A 309 25.00 22.19 -7.46
CA TRP A 309 23.55 22.13 -7.67
C TRP A 309 22.87 23.42 -7.24
N THR A 310 21.98 23.94 -8.08
CA THR A 310 21.16 25.14 -7.81
C THR A 310 19.75 24.73 -7.46
N LEU A 311 19.23 25.15 -6.30
CA LEU A 311 17.83 24.91 -5.94
C LEU A 311 16.90 25.68 -6.90
N VAL A 312 16.04 24.96 -7.63
CA VAL A 312 15.08 25.57 -8.58
C VAL A 312 13.67 25.66 -8.03
N GLY A 313 13.29 24.74 -7.14
CA GLY A 313 11.94 24.70 -6.56
C GLY A 313 11.86 23.77 -5.37
N ARG A 314 10.84 23.96 -4.55
CA ARG A 314 10.56 23.14 -3.37
C ARG A 314 9.06 23.13 -3.10
N ASP A 315 8.55 22.00 -2.65
CA ASP A 315 7.22 21.84 -2.08
C ASP A 315 7.31 21.15 -0.70
N ALA A 316 6.16 20.71 -0.17
CA ALA A 316 6.09 20.08 1.14
C ALA A 316 6.85 18.75 1.22
N THR A 317 7.05 18.05 0.10
CA THR A 317 7.58 16.67 0.09
C THR A 317 8.92 16.55 -0.63
N SER A 318 9.35 17.57 -1.38
CA SER A 318 10.52 17.47 -2.24
C SER A 318 11.20 18.82 -2.49
N ALA A 319 12.50 18.75 -2.78
CA ALA A 319 13.29 19.86 -3.31
C ALA A 319 13.88 19.44 -4.67
N LEU A 320 13.77 20.32 -5.66
CA LEU A 320 14.32 20.11 -6.99
C LEU A 320 15.50 21.04 -7.22
N TYR A 321 16.58 20.47 -7.71
CA TYR A 321 17.82 21.14 -8.03
C TYR A 321 18.15 20.96 -9.50
N ALA A 322 18.79 21.95 -10.10
CA ALA A 322 19.35 21.90 -11.44
C ALA A 322 20.88 21.92 -11.36
N ASP A 323 21.50 21.21 -12.29
CA ASP A 323 22.95 21.23 -12.50
C ASP A 323 23.27 22.23 -13.63
N PRO A 324 23.79 23.42 -13.31
CA PRO A 324 24.06 24.46 -14.31
C PRO A 324 25.05 24.02 -15.38
N ASP A 325 26.03 23.17 -15.03
CA ASP A 325 27.09 22.75 -15.94
C ASP A 325 26.59 21.75 -17.00
N SER A 326 25.43 21.14 -16.74
CA SER A 326 24.76 20.20 -17.64
C SER A 326 23.92 20.86 -18.73
N VAL A 327 23.73 22.18 -18.69
CA VAL A 327 22.89 22.89 -19.67
C VAL A 327 23.48 22.74 -21.06
N ARG A 328 22.66 22.23 -21.99
CA ARG A 328 22.96 22.16 -23.43
C ARG A 328 21.79 22.76 -24.19
N ARG A 329 22.05 23.69 -25.11
CA ARG A 329 21.03 24.41 -25.86
C ARG A 329 21.22 24.21 -27.36
N GLU A 330 20.13 23.87 -28.05
CA GLU A 330 20.05 23.75 -29.49
C GLU A 330 18.79 24.48 -29.98
N GLY A 331 18.96 25.72 -30.45
CA GLY A 331 17.84 26.60 -30.79
C GLY A 331 16.92 26.85 -29.58
N ALA A 332 15.65 26.50 -29.72
CA ALA A 332 14.63 26.64 -28.67
C ALA A 332 14.63 25.47 -27.67
N VAL A 333 15.41 24.41 -27.92
CA VAL A 333 15.45 23.21 -27.08
C VAL A 333 16.61 23.30 -26.09
N VAL A 334 16.33 23.01 -24.82
CA VAL A 334 17.31 22.96 -23.74
C VAL A 334 17.29 21.60 -23.08
N MET A 335 18.45 20.97 -22.95
CA MET A 335 18.64 19.78 -22.12
C MET A 335 19.27 20.18 -20.78
N LEU A 336 18.75 19.62 -19.70
CA LEU A 336 19.19 19.93 -18.34
C LEU A 336 19.13 18.70 -17.43
N ARG A 337 20.21 18.46 -16.69
CA ARG A 337 20.24 17.48 -15.60
C ARG A 337 19.69 18.11 -14.32
N THR A 338 18.87 17.33 -13.62
CA THR A 338 18.18 17.74 -12.40
C THR A 338 18.34 16.69 -11.32
N LEU A 339 18.19 17.10 -10.07
CA LEU A 339 18.21 16.24 -8.89
C LEU A 339 16.99 16.57 -8.06
N MET A 340 16.16 15.56 -7.80
CA MET A 340 15.04 15.64 -6.87
C MET A 340 15.47 14.98 -5.56
N ASP A 341 15.39 15.70 -4.45
CA ASP A 341 15.63 15.18 -3.10
C ASP A 341 14.30 15.15 -2.35
N LEU A 342 13.91 13.97 -1.86
CA LEU A 342 12.66 13.78 -1.14
C LEU A 342 12.88 14.11 0.35
N GLY A 343 11.94 14.86 0.94
CA GLY A 343 11.95 15.19 2.36
C GLY A 343 11.90 13.91 3.21
N GLU A 344 10.99 13.02 2.83
CA GLU A 344 10.79 11.70 3.41
C GLU A 344 11.09 10.60 2.38
N GLN A 345 11.31 9.38 2.86
CA GLN A 345 11.49 8.23 1.97
C GLN A 345 10.17 7.95 1.24
N GLY A 346 10.20 7.95 -0.10
CA GLY A 346 9.03 7.58 -0.89
C GLY A 346 8.56 6.16 -0.55
N GLY A 347 7.29 5.84 -0.81
CA GLY A 347 6.72 4.53 -0.46
C GLY A 347 7.39 3.32 -1.11
N ASN A 348 8.27 3.54 -2.09
CA ASN A 348 9.10 2.53 -2.74
C ASN A 348 10.53 2.44 -2.17
N GLY A 349 10.88 3.24 -1.17
CA GLY A 349 12.21 3.29 -0.57
C GLY A 349 13.18 4.29 -1.21
N MET A 350 12.76 4.99 -2.27
CA MET A 350 13.56 6.02 -2.93
C MET A 350 13.68 7.28 -2.06
N LYS A 351 14.86 7.91 -2.02
CA LYS A 351 15.09 9.19 -1.32
C LYS A 351 15.52 10.31 -2.25
N SER A 352 16.03 9.99 -3.43
CA SER A 352 16.33 10.99 -4.45
C SER A 352 16.31 10.41 -5.85
N ALA A 353 16.29 11.27 -6.85
CA ALA A 353 16.36 10.90 -8.25
C ALA A 353 17.21 11.91 -9.04
N VAL A 354 17.97 11.43 -10.02
CA VAL A 354 18.68 12.27 -11.00
C VAL A 354 18.04 12.05 -12.37
N SER A 355 17.58 13.13 -12.98
CA SER A 355 16.83 13.10 -14.22
C SER A 355 17.46 13.99 -15.29
N LEU A 356 17.36 13.57 -16.55
CA LEU A 356 17.68 14.38 -17.71
C LEU A 356 16.38 14.83 -18.38
N TYR A 357 16.16 16.13 -18.47
CA TYR A 357 15.01 16.73 -19.12
C TYR A 357 15.40 17.41 -20.42
N GLU A 358 14.46 17.44 -21.36
CA GLU A 358 14.45 18.26 -22.55
C GLU A 358 13.26 19.23 -22.46
N SER A 359 13.52 20.53 -22.63
CA SER A 359 12.50 21.58 -22.61
C SER A 359 12.51 22.33 -23.92
N ASP A 360 11.37 22.36 -24.62
CA ASP A 360 11.17 23.19 -25.80
C ASP A 360 10.57 24.53 -25.35
N CYS A 361 11.42 25.56 -25.34
CA CYS A 361 11.06 26.89 -24.89
C CYS A 361 10.12 27.63 -25.85
N GLY A 362 10.06 27.21 -27.13
CA GLY A 362 9.14 27.77 -28.12
C GLY A 362 7.73 27.19 -28.02
N ARG A 363 7.61 25.91 -27.67
CA ARG A 363 6.33 25.20 -27.52
C ARG A 363 5.82 25.11 -26.09
N ARG A 364 6.64 25.53 -25.12
CA ARG A 364 6.37 25.41 -23.68
C ARG A 364 6.06 23.97 -23.26
N THR A 365 6.89 23.04 -23.72
CA THR A 365 6.80 21.62 -23.34
C THR A 365 8.08 21.14 -22.66
N THR A 366 7.95 20.09 -21.86
CA THR A 366 9.06 19.40 -21.21
C THR A 366 8.87 17.90 -21.30
N ARG A 367 9.96 17.20 -21.55
CA ARG A 367 10.04 15.76 -21.72
C ARG A 367 11.13 15.18 -20.82
N LEU A 368 10.78 14.14 -20.06
CA LEU A 368 11.76 13.36 -19.32
C LEU A 368 12.46 12.39 -20.29
N LEU A 369 13.78 12.49 -20.42
CA LEU A 369 14.56 11.61 -21.29
C LEU A 369 15.11 10.40 -20.54
N ARG A 370 15.61 10.61 -19.33
CA ARG A 370 16.18 9.56 -18.47
C ARG A 370 15.93 9.89 -17.01
N ASN A 371 15.75 8.87 -16.19
CA ASN A 371 15.60 9.02 -14.75
C ASN A 371 16.31 7.88 -14.02
N LYS A 372 17.02 8.21 -12.95
CA LYS A 372 17.67 7.24 -12.08
C LYS A 372 17.34 7.55 -10.62
N GLY A 373 16.63 6.63 -9.97
CA GLY A 373 16.25 6.72 -8.56
C GLY A 373 17.29 6.09 -7.64
N PHE A 374 17.44 6.67 -6.45
CA PHE A 374 18.45 6.26 -5.46
C PHE A 374 17.82 6.08 -4.07
N VAL A 375 18.33 5.10 -3.32
CA VAL A 375 17.90 4.84 -1.92
C VAL A 375 18.45 5.87 -0.92
N GLY A 376 19.51 6.59 -1.28
CA GLY A 376 20.07 7.69 -0.49
C GLY A 376 19.60 9.06 -1.00
N ARG A 377 19.90 10.10 -0.22
CA ARG A 377 19.65 11.50 -0.58
C ARG A 377 20.65 11.97 -1.63
N PHE A 378 20.28 12.99 -2.39
CA PHE A 378 21.19 13.66 -3.33
C PHE A 378 21.92 12.74 -4.33
N GLY A 379 21.22 11.76 -4.89
CA GLY A 379 21.77 10.83 -5.89
C GLY A 379 22.79 9.83 -5.34
N LYS A 380 22.85 9.64 -4.00
CA LYS A 380 23.80 8.72 -3.35
C LYS A 380 23.17 7.36 -3.04
N GLY A 381 24.03 6.35 -2.88
CA GLY A 381 23.65 5.00 -2.48
C GLY A 381 23.29 4.08 -3.65
N GLY A 382 22.67 2.95 -3.34
CA GLY A 382 22.21 1.99 -4.34
C GLY A 382 21.17 2.57 -5.29
N VAL A 383 21.26 2.18 -6.56
CA VAL A 383 20.26 2.50 -7.58
C VAL A 383 19.00 1.71 -7.25
N PHE A 384 17.90 2.43 -7.06
CA PHE A 384 16.59 1.82 -6.81
C PHE A 384 15.90 1.41 -8.12
N ALA A 385 15.90 2.30 -9.11
CA ALA A 385 15.29 2.08 -10.41
C ALA A 385 15.94 2.99 -11.47
N GLU A 386 15.89 2.58 -12.73
CA GLU A 386 16.37 3.37 -13.85
C GLU A 386 15.37 3.29 -15.02
N VAL A 387 14.99 4.44 -15.56
CA VAL A 387 14.14 4.57 -16.74
C VAL A 387 14.96 5.23 -17.84
N GLN A 388 15.12 4.54 -18.96
CA GLN A 388 15.89 5.02 -20.10
C GLN A 388 15.03 5.45 -21.29
N GLU A 389 13.73 5.14 -21.28
CA GLU A 389 12.83 5.46 -22.37
C GLU A 389 12.26 6.89 -22.21
N PRO A 390 12.39 7.75 -23.25
CA PRO A 390 11.82 9.09 -23.24
C PRO A 390 10.30 9.05 -23.04
N GLN A 391 9.80 9.86 -22.11
CA GLN A 391 8.36 10.02 -21.89
C GLN A 391 7.74 10.95 -22.96
N PRO A 392 6.40 10.94 -23.14
CA PRO A 392 5.73 11.96 -23.94
C PRO A 392 6.00 13.38 -23.39
N ALA A 393 6.07 14.36 -24.28
CA ALA A 393 6.21 15.76 -23.88
C ALA A 393 4.94 16.25 -23.18
N THR A 394 5.10 17.09 -22.15
CA THR A 394 4.00 17.64 -21.36
C THR A 394 4.16 19.14 -21.17
N THR A 395 3.05 19.86 -20.98
CA THR A 395 3.06 21.29 -20.68
C THR A 395 3.23 21.50 -19.17
N PRO A 396 4.20 22.32 -18.71
CA PRO A 396 4.38 22.60 -17.28
C PRO A 396 3.13 23.22 -16.65
N VAL A 397 2.69 22.68 -15.51
CA VAL A 397 1.54 23.19 -14.75
C VAL A 397 1.93 24.44 -13.98
N LYS A 398 1.13 25.50 -14.09
CA LYS A 398 1.37 26.77 -13.41
C LYS A 398 1.45 26.59 -11.89
N GLY A 399 2.47 27.18 -11.26
CA GLY A 399 2.74 27.09 -9.82
C GLY A 399 3.40 25.78 -9.37
N SER A 400 3.63 24.82 -10.28
CA SER A 400 4.31 23.57 -9.94
C SER A 400 5.83 23.72 -9.93
N ILE A 401 6.53 22.83 -9.22
CA ILE A 401 7.99 22.69 -9.32
C ILE A 401 8.44 22.47 -10.78
N GLY A 402 7.61 21.78 -11.59
CA GLY A 402 7.87 21.59 -13.02
C GLY A 402 7.89 22.89 -13.83
N GLU A 403 7.05 23.87 -13.48
CA GLU A 403 7.13 25.21 -14.08
C GLU A 403 8.40 25.94 -13.65
N SER A 404 8.80 25.86 -12.38
CA SER A 404 10.05 26.45 -11.89
C SER A 404 11.27 25.88 -12.64
N LEU A 405 11.30 24.55 -12.86
CA LEU A 405 12.33 23.90 -13.66
C LEU A 405 12.33 24.40 -15.11
N PHE A 406 11.16 24.44 -15.76
CA PHE A 406 11.04 24.91 -17.14
C PHE A 406 11.54 26.35 -17.29
N ASN A 407 11.13 27.24 -16.38
CA ASN A 407 11.56 28.63 -16.37
C ASN A 407 13.08 28.75 -16.15
N TYR A 408 13.65 27.92 -15.27
CA TYR A 408 15.10 27.86 -15.08
C TYR A 408 15.82 27.41 -16.36
N ALA A 409 15.39 26.29 -16.98
CA ALA A 409 15.99 25.76 -18.20
C ALA A 409 15.95 26.77 -19.35
N CYS A 410 14.80 27.43 -19.56
CA CYS A 410 14.65 28.38 -20.65
C CYS A 410 15.40 29.70 -20.45
N ASN A 411 15.62 30.12 -19.20
CA ASN A 411 16.39 31.34 -18.88
C ASN A 411 17.89 31.08 -18.63
N ALA A 412 18.31 29.82 -18.51
CA ALA A 412 19.72 29.48 -18.33
C ALA A 412 20.53 29.84 -19.58
N GLY A 413 21.62 30.60 -19.38
CA GLY A 413 22.64 30.82 -20.40
C GLY A 413 23.37 29.51 -20.75
N PRO A 414 24.04 29.43 -21.91
CA PRO A 414 24.85 28.26 -22.23
C PRO A 414 25.96 28.10 -21.19
N ALA A 415 26.25 26.85 -20.80
CA ALA A 415 27.39 26.56 -19.94
C ALA A 415 28.69 27.11 -20.57
N PRO A 416 29.63 27.67 -19.78
CA PRO A 416 30.95 28.02 -20.29
C PRO A 416 31.59 26.78 -20.90
N ARG A 417 32.13 26.93 -22.12
CA ARG A 417 32.72 25.83 -22.89
C ARG A 417 34.00 25.31 -22.27
#